data_AF-A0A820LLU4-F1
#
_entry.id   AF-A0A820LLU4-F1
#
_cell.length_a   1.000
_cell.length_b   1.000
_cell.length_c   1.000
_cell.angle_alpha   90.00
_cell.angle_beta   90.00
_cell.angle_gamma   90.00
#
_symmetry.space_group_name_H-M   'P 1'
#
loop_
_entity.id
_entity.type
_entity.pdbx_description
1 polymer ?
#
loop_
_entity_poly.entity_id
_entity_poly.type
_entity_poly.pdbx_seq_one_letter_code
_entity_poly.pdbx_strand_id
1 'polypeptide(L)' 'MISQVTQSEPKSLREIVKLQNITGGQDLLKCFCKGQCTTKRWKCKQSNVLCNSRCHNST' A
#
# COMPACT_ATOMS: atom_id res chain seq x y z
N MET A 1 9.32 -14.91 20.85
CA MET A 1 10.64 -14.25 20.86
C MET A 1 10.54 -13.02 19.97
N ILE A 2 10.53 -11.82 20.54
CA ILE A 2 10.62 -10.57 19.76
C ILE A 2 12.09 -10.17 19.86
N SER A 3 12.84 -10.37 18.77
CA SER A 3 14.28 -10.13 18.75
C SER A 3 14.57 -8.63 18.72
N GLN A 4 15.08 -8.14 19.85
CA GLN A 4 16.13 -7.13 20.02
C GLN A 4 16.12 -5.94 19.04
N VAL A 5 15.52 -4.84 19.49
CA VAL A 5 15.80 -3.49 18.99
C VAL A 5 17.16 -3.07 19.54
N THR A 6 18.23 -3.25 18.77
CA THR A 6 19.53 -2.63 19.08
C THR A 6 19.43 -1.14 18.78
N GLN A 7 19.36 -0.34 19.85
CA GLN A 7 19.27 1.11 19.83
C GLN A 7 20.68 1.68 19.60
N SER A 8 20.98 2.12 18.37
CA SER A 8 22.22 2.86 18.07
C SER A 8 21.97 3.88 16.94
N GLU A 9 21.35 5.00 17.29
CA GLU A 9 21.42 6.36 16.70
C GLU A 9 20.12 7.11 17.05
N PRO A 10 20.18 8.40 17.44
CA PRO A 10 19.00 9.22 17.62
C PRO A 10 18.35 9.49 16.25
N LYS A 11 17.44 8.62 15.83
CA LYS A 11 16.62 8.83 14.64
C LYS A 11 15.50 9.82 14.95
N SER A 12 15.26 10.75 14.05
CA SER A 12 14.14 11.68 14.18
C SER A 12 12.80 10.93 14.17
N LEU A 13 11.77 11.50 14.80
CA LEU A 13 10.40 10.95 14.74
C LEU A 13 9.95 10.70 13.29
N ARG A 14 10.39 11.56 12.35
CA ARG A 14 10.10 11.40 10.92
C ARG A 14 10.75 10.15 10.33
N GLU A 15 11.96 9.80 10.72
CA GLU A 15 12.65 8.58 10.26
C GLU A 15 12.04 7.32 10.86
N ILE A 16 11.61 7.37 12.13
CA ILE A 16 10.91 6.26 12.78
C ILE A 16 9.60 5.96 12.06
N VAL A 17 8.81 6.99 11.73
CA VAL A 17 7.56 6.84 10.97
C VAL A 17 7.81 6.29 9.56
N LYS A 18 8.89 6.71 8.88
CA LYS A 18 9.26 6.13 7.57
C LYS A 18 9.61 4.65 7.66
N LEU A 19 10.31 4.22 8.72
CA LEU A 19 10.64 2.81 8.96
C LEU A 19 9.39 1.98 9.34
N GLN A 20 8.40 2.59 9.99
CA GLN A 20 7.12 1.95 10.27
C GLN A 20 6.16 1.94 9.06
N ASN A 21 6.43 2.77 8.04
CA ASN A 21 5.67 2.82 6.79
C ASN A 21 6.12 1.75 5.76
N ILE A 22 6.76 0.66 6.22
CA ILE A 22 7.12 -0.51 5.40
C ILE A 22 5.87 -1.31 4.99
N THR A 23 4.71 -1.01 5.57
CA THR A 23 3.42 -1.39 4.98
C THR A 23 3.19 -0.57 3.72
N GLY A 24 3.72 -1.07 2.59
CA GLY A 24 3.38 -0.58 1.25
C GLY A 24 1.87 -0.51 1.12
N GLY A 25 1.33 0.70 1.24
CA GLY A 25 -0.08 0.94 1.46
C GLY A 25 -0.92 0.20 0.43
N GLN A 26 -1.74 -0.73 0.91
CA GLN A 26 -2.95 -1.15 0.22
C GLN A 26 -3.86 0.08 -0.05
N ASP A 27 -3.57 1.21 0.60
CA ASP A 27 -4.12 2.54 0.44
C ASP A 27 -3.64 3.33 -0.79
N LEU A 28 -2.56 2.94 -1.47
CA LEU A 28 -2.08 3.67 -2.65
C LEU A 28 -2.53 3.04 -3.98
N LEU A 29 -3.05 1.80 -3.95
CA LEU A 29 -3.39 1.06 -5.16
C LEU A 29 -4.84 1.33 -5.59
N LYS A 30 -5.08 2.45 -6.27
CA LYS A 30 -6.37 2.78 -6.91
C LYS A 30 -6.30 2.60 -8.43
N CYS A 31 -7.19 1.77 -8.99
CA CYS A 31 -7.41 1.68 -10.44
C CYS A 31 -8.38 2.79 -10.90
N PHE A 32 -8.23 3.26 -12.15
CA PHE A 32 -9.16 4.24 -12.78
C PHE A 32 -10.09 3.59 -13.82
N CYS A 33 -10.32 2.28 -13.73
CA CYS A 33 -11.23 1.61 -14.65
C CYS A 33 -12.67 2.08 -14.43
N LYS A 34 -13.40 2.28 -15.52
CA LYS A 34 -14.82 2.64 -15.51
C LYS A 34 -15.74 1.42 -15.39
N GLY A 35 -15.18 0.22 -15.41
CA GLY A 35 -15.91 -1.05 -15.42
C GLY A 35 -14.97 -2.19 -15.04
N GLN A 36 -14.94 -3.26 -15.84
CA GLN A 36 -14.15 -4.45 -15.51
C GLN A 36 -12.63 -4.21 -15.55
N CYS A 37 -11.95 -4.56 -14.46
CA CYS A 37 -10.49 -4.49 -14.32
C CYS A 37 -9.80 -5.77 -14.84
N THR A 38 -9.93 -6.05 -16.14
CA THR A 38 -9.45 -7.32 -16.74
C THR A 38 -8.08 -7.20 -17.43
N THR A 39 -7.75 -6.02 -17.94
CA THR A 39 -6.51 -5.77 -18.69
C THR A 39 -5.38 -5.26 -17.79
N LYS A 40 -4.12 -5.59 -18.11
CA LYS A 40 -2.93 -5.09 -17.40
C LYS A 40 -2.69 -3.57 -17.53
N ARG A 41 -3.55 -2.85 -18.26
CA ARG A 41 -3.58 -1.38 -18.30
C ARG A 41 -3.87 -0.77 -16.93
N TRP A 42 -4.60 -1.49 -16.08
CA TRP A 42 -5.03 -1.01 -14.77
C TRP A 42 -4.07 -1.44 -13.66
N LYS A 43 -3.79 -0.52 -12.74
CA LYS A 43 -2.87 -0.72 -11.61
C LYS A 43 -3.22 -1.97 -10.79
N CYS A 44 -4.50 -2.16 -10.46
CA CYS A 44 -4.96 -3.34 -9.71
C CYS A 44 -4.67 -4.63 -10.48
N LYS A 45 -5.00 -4.72 -11.78
CA LYS A 45 -4.71 -5.92 -12.56
C LYS A 45 -3.21 -6.16 -12.76
N GLN A 46 -2.43 -5.09 -12.95
CA GLN A 46 -0.98 -5.15 -13.07
C GLN A 46 -0.32 -5.69 -11.78
N SER A 47 -0.84 -5.27 -10.62
CA SER A 47 -0.43 -5.76 -9.31
C SER A 47 -1.12 -7.08 -8.90
N ASN A 48 -1.92 -7.67 -9.79
CA ASN A 48 -2.68 -8.89 -9.55
C ASN A 48 -3.64 -8.83 -8.33
N VAL A 49 -4.22 -7.65 -8.09
CA VAL A 49 -5.19 -7.36 -7.01
C VAL A 49 -6.56 -7.06 -7.64
N LEU A 50 -7.64 -7.48 -6.96
CA LEU A 50 -9.01 -7.13 -7.35
C LEU A 50 -9.35 -5.70 -6.92
N CYS A 51 -10.04 -4.95 -7.79
CA CYS A 51 -10.52 -3.61 -7.40
C CYS A 51 -11.57 -3.74 -6.27
N ASN A 52 -11.54 -2.79 -5.33
CA ASN A 52 -12.43 -2.74 -4.16
C ASN A 52 -13.24 -1.42 -4.15
N SER A 53 -13.95 -1.14 -3.06
CA SER A 53 -14.81 0.05 -2.90
C SER A 53 -14.07 1.40 -3.06
N ARG A 54 -12.74 1.45 -2.97
CA ARG A 54 -11.94 2.66 -3.21
C ARG A 54 -11.74 2.95 -4.70
N CYS A 55 -11.82 1.92 -5.51
CA CYS A 55 -11.65 1.99 -6.96
C CYS A 55 -12.97 2.31 -7.64
N HIS A 56 -14.00 1.60 -7.22
CA HIS A 56 -15.37 1.81 -7.64
C HIS A 56 -16.13 2.13 -6.37
N ASN A 57 -16.60 3.36 -6.21
CA ASN A 57 -17.54 3.65 -5.12
C ASN A 57 -18.69 2.66 -5.28
N SER A 58 -18.83 1.76 -4.33
CA SER A 58 -20.00 0.90 -4.26
C SER A 58 -21.13 1.81 -3.78
N THR A 59 -21.88 2.37 -4.72
CA THR A 59 -23.17 2.98 -4.44
C THR A 59 -24.21 1.89 -4.20
#